data_AF-A0A4Q6B2P5-F1
#
_entry.id   AF-A0A4Q6B2P5-F1
#
_cell.length_a   1.000
_cell.length_b   1.000
_cell.length_c   1.000
_cell.angle_alpha   90.00
_cell.angle_beta   90.00
_cell.angle_gamma   90.00
#
_symmetry.space_group_name_H-M   'P 1'
#
loop_
_entity.id
_entity.type
_entity.pdbx_description
1 polymer ?
#
loop_
_entity_poly.entity_id
_entity_poly.type
_entity_poly.pdbx_seq_one_letter_code
_entity_poly.pdbx_strand_id
1 'polypeptide(L)'
;AWWIAALISWGIAFFEYLFMVPANNRFGLKEGFSAFQLKTIQEVISLIVFALFAVFFLHEPLKWNYLVAFLLIVAAVCFMFYPSK
;
A
#
# COMPACT_ATOMS: atom_id res chain seq x y z
N ALA A 1 21.33 5.40 13.76
CA ALA A 1 21.99 4.17 13.28
C ALA A 1 21.06 3.46 12.29
N TRP A 2 21.57 3.03 11.13
CA TRP A 2 20.77 2.53 9.99
C TRP A 2 19.86 1.34 10.33
N TRP A 3 20.27 0.48 11.27
CA TRP A 3 19.54 -0.70 11.69
C TRP A 3 18.23 -0.39 12.44
N ILE A 4 18.12 0.79 13.07
CA ILE A 4 16.88 1.23 13.75
C ILE A 4 15.80 1.52 12.70
N ALA A 5 16.16 2.20 11.62
CA ALA A 5 15.25 2.47 10.51
C ALA A 5 14.81 1.16 9.83
N ALA A 6 15.73 0.20 9.68
CA ALA A 6 15.42 -1.13 9.13
C ALA A 6 14.43 -1.90 10.03
N LEU A 7 14.64 -1.94 11.34
CA LEU A 7 13.74 -2.63 12.28
C LEU A 7 12.35 -1.98 12.33
N ILE A 8 12.27 -0.65 12.29
CA ILE A 8 10.99 0.07 12.24
C ILE A 8 10.25 -0.24 10.93
N SER A 9 10.94 -0.18 9.79
CA SER A 9 10.36 -0.50 8.49
C SER A 9 9.83 -1.94 8.43
N TRP A 10 10.62 -2.92 8.92
CA TRP A 10 10.20 -4.32 8.99
C TRP A 10 9.04 -4.56 9.95
N GLY A 11 9.02 -3.87 11.10
CA GLY A 11 7.91 -3.94 12.05
C GLY A 11 6.61 -3.45 11.42
N ILE A 12 6.65 -2.30 10.73
CA ILE A 12 5.48 -1.76 10.02
C ILE A 12 4.97 -2.74 8.97
N ALA A 13 5.85 -3.28 8.13
CA ALA A 13 5.48 -4.27 7.10
C ALA A 13 4.86 -5.53 7.74
N PHE A 14 5.40 -6.00 8.87
CA PHE A 14 4.88 -7.16 9.57
C PHE A 14 3.44 -6.93 10.06
N PHE A 15 3.15 -5.80 10.71
CA PHE A 15 1.79 -5.48 11.16
C PHE A 15 0.82 -5.24 10.00
N GLU A 16 1.27 -4.61 8.92
CA GLU A 16 0.48 -4.43 7.69
C GLU A 16 0.01 -5.79 7.14
N TYR A 17 0.93 -6.75 6.97
CA TYR A 17 0.56 -8.10 6.54
C TYR A 17 -0.36 -8.80 7.54
N LEU A 18 -0.11 -8.63 8.84
CA LEU A 18 -0.90 -9.29 9.89
C LEU A 18 -2.36 -8.84 9.89
N PHE A 19 -2.64 -7.57 9.58
CA PHE A 19 -4.02 -7.08 9.46
C PHE A 19 -4.65 -7.43 8.13
N MET A 20 -3.85 -7.46 7.07
CA MET A 20 -4.40 -7.62 5.74
C MET A 20 -4.75 -9.06 5.37
N VAL A 21 -3.96 -10.05 5.79
CA VAL A 21 -4.25 -11.47 5.56
C VAL A 21 -5.63 -11.88 6.13
N PRO A 22 -5.98 -11.58 7.39
CA PRO A 22 -7.31 -11.88 7.92
C PRO A 22 -8.43 -11.02 7.32
N ALA A 23 -8.17 -9.74 7.00
CA ALA A 23 -9.15 -8.89 6.32
C ALA A 23 -9.52 -9.43 4.93
N ASN A 24 -8.51 -9.84 4.15
CA ASN A 24 -8.65 -10.39 2.81
C ASN A 24 -9.36 -11.76 2.82
N ASN A 25 -8.94 -12.68 3.70
CA ASN A 25 -9.42 -14.06 3.69
C ASN A 25 -10.76 -14.26 4.44
N ARG A 26 -11.15 -13.35 5.35
CA ARG A 26 -12.31 -13.53 6.24
C ARG A 26 -13.44 -12.51 6.06
N PHE A 27 -13.13 -11.29 5.64
CA PHE A 27 -14.10 -10.21 5.44
C PHE A 27 -14.28 -9.87 3.95
N GLY A 28 -13.20 -9.73 3.18
CA GLY A 28 -13.25 -9.37 1.76
C GLY A 28 -14.00 -10.40 0.88
N LEU A 29 -13.75 -11.69 1.09
CA LEU A 29 -14.49 -12.78 0.43
C LEU A 29 -15.98 -12.81 0.82
N LYS A 30 -16.35 -12.36 2.02
CA LYS A 30 -17.74 -12.28 2.48
C LYS A 30 -18.49 -11.08 1.90
N GLU A 31 -17.79 -9.99 1.61
CA GLU A 31 -18.36 -8.78 1.01
C GLU A 31 -18.36 -8.79 -0.53
N GLY A 32 -17.87 -9.86 -1.15
CA GLY A 32 -17.92 -10.03 -2.61
C GLY A 32 -16.75 -9.39 -3.36
N PHE A 33 -15.67 -9.00 -2.68
CA PHE A 33 -14.45 -8.54 -3.34
C PHE A 33 -13.65 -9.73 -3.89
N SER A 34 -13.10 -9.57 -5.09
CA SER A 34 -12.19 -10.58 -5.65
C SER A 34 -10.84 -10.56 -4.92
N ALA A 35 -10.15 -11.69 -4.86
CA ALA A 35 -8.80 -11.77 -4.31
C ALA A 35 -7.83 -10.77 -4.98
N PHE A 36 -8.08 -10.44 -6.25
CA PHE A 36 -7.28 -9.48 -7.01
C PHE A 36 -7.51 -8.03 -6.57
N GLN A 37 -8.76 -7.65 -6.28
CA GLN A 37 -9.10 -6.32 -5.77
C GLN A 37 -8.50 -6.11 -4.37
N LEU A 38 -8.60 -7.11 -3.51
CA LEU A 38 -8.06 -7.06 -2.15
C LEU A 38 -6.53 -7.00 -2.15
N LYS A 39 -5.88 -7.74 -3.05
CA LYS A 39 -4.43 -7.63 -3.28
C LYS A 39 -4.04 -6.25 -3.82
N THR A 40 -4.86 -5.64 -4.66
CA THR A 40 -4.58 -4.28 -5.15
C THR A 40 -4.65 -3.25 -4.03
N ILE A 41 -5.66 -3.35 -3.15
CA ILE A 41 -5.76 -2.52 -1.96
C ILE A 41 -4.52 -2.68 -1.07
N GLN A 42 -3.97 -3.90 -0.95
CA GLN A 42 -2.69 -4.10 -0.27
C GLN A 42 -1.62 -3.17 -0.82
N GLU A 43 -1.33 -3.33 -2.12
CA GLU A 43 -0.14 -2.78 -2.74
C GLU A 43 -0.21 -1.25 -2.64
N VAL A 44 -1.42 -0.69 -2.73
CA VAL A 44 -1.69 0.73 -2.49
C VAL A 44 -1.36 1.14 -1.06
N ILE A 45 -1.84 0.41 -0.04
CA ILE A 45 -1.55 0.73 1.37
C ILE A 45 -0.03 0.64 1.63
N SER A 46 0.62 -0.41 1.15
CA SER A 46 2.06 -0.62 1.32
C SER A 46 2.89 0.47 0.64
N LEU A 47 2.51 0.89 -0.57
CA LEU A 47 3.14 2.00 -1.27
C LEU A 47 2.93 3.34 -0.55
N ILE A 48 1.75 3.59 0.02
CA ILE A 48 1.47 4.80 0.81
C ILE A 48 2.34 4.82 2.07
N VAL A 49 2.37 3.71 2.81
CA VAL A 49 3.17 3.58 4.04
C VAL A 49 4.66 3.76 3.72
N PHE A 50 5.14 3.17 2.62
CA PHE A 50 6.51 3.34 2.15
C PHE A 50 6.81 4.79 1.74
N ALA A 51 5.90 5.45 1.01
CA ALA A 51 6.06 6.85 0.62
C ALA A 51 6.13 7.78 1.85
N LEU A 52 5.27 7.57 2.85
CA LEU A 52 5.33 8.30 4.12
C LEU A 52 6.66 8.05 4.83
N PHE A 53 7.12 6.80 4.89
CA PHE A 53 8.42 6.46 5.46
C PHE A 53 9.57 7.16 4.73
N ALA A 54 9.56 7.18 3.39
CA ALA A 54 10.58 7.87 2.60
C ALA A 54 10.62 9.39 2.87
N VAL A 55 9.45 10.02 3.02
CA VAL A 55 9.35 11.46 3.29
C VAL A 55 9.76 11.80 4.73
N PHE A 56 9.25 11.07 5.72
CA PHE A 56 9.45 11.39 7.14
C PHE A 56 10.77 10.86 7.73
N PHE A 57 11.24 9.68 7.29
CA PHE A 57 12.45 9.07 7.84
C PHE A 57 13.68 9.27 6.95
N LEU A 58 13.55 9.18 5.61
CA LEU A 58 14.68 9.41 4.71
C LEU A 58 14.89 10.89 4.37
N HIS A 59 13.93 11.77 4.70
CA HIS A 59 13.96 13.19 4.31
C HIS A 59 14.22 13.40 2.81
N GLU A 60 13.76 12.47 1.96
CA GLU A 60 13.84 12.63 0.52
C GLU A 60 12.91 13.77 0.09
N PRO A 61 13.43 14.80 -0.65
CA PRO A 61 12.59 15.88 -1.10
C PRO A 61 11.52 15.34 -2.04
N LEU A 62 10.25 15.70 -1.79
CA LEU A 62 9.13 15.37 -2.67
C LEU A 62 9.35 16.02 -4.03
N LYS A 63 9.88 15.24 -4.96
CA LYS A 63 10.09 15.65 -6.35
C LYS A 63 8.78 15.51 -7.12
N TRP A 64 8.64 16.30 -8.18
CA TRP A 64 7.42 16.34 -9.02
C TRP A 64 7.06 14.95 -9.59
N ASN A 65 8.07 14.11 -9.86
CA ASN A 65 7.88 12.72 -10.30
C ASN A 65 7.16 11.85 -9.27
N TYR A 66 7.27 12.10 -7.96
CA TYR A 66 6.54 11.34 -6.93
C TYR A 66 5.05 11.67 -6.95
N LEU A 67 4.69 12.92 -7.23
CA LEU A 67 3.31 13.35 -7.44
C LEU A 67 2.68 12.64 -8.65
N VAL A 68 3.42 12.56 -9.77
CA VAL A 68 2.99 11.82 -10.97
C VAL A 68 2.85 10.34 -10.69
N ALA A 69 3.81 9.74 -9.98
CA ALA A 69 3.74 8.33 -9.58
C ALA A 69 2.49 8.05 -8.72
N PHE A 70 2.17 8.95 -7.79
CA PHE A 70 0.98 8.83 -6.94
C PHE A 70 -0.31 8.93 -7.78
N LEU A 71 -0.37 9.86 -8.73
CA LEU A 71 -1.49 9.97 -9.67
C LEU A 71 -1.66 8.71 -10.53
N LEU A 72 -0.57 8.09 -10.98
CA LEU A 72 -0.62 6.84 -11.73
C LEU A 72 -1.10 5.66 -10.88
N ILE A 73 -0.73 5.62 -9.59
CA ILE A 73 -1.24 4.61 -8.64
C ILE A 73 -2.76 4.80 -8.46
N VAL A 74 -3.24 6.03 -8.29
CA VAL A 74 -4.68 6.32 -8.19
C VAL A 74 -5.41 5.89 -9.47
N ALA A 75 -4.84 6.17 -10.64
CA ALA A 75 -5.41 5.72 -11.91
C ALA A 75 -5.48 4.18 -11.98
N ALA A 76 -4.43 3.48 -11.56
CA ALA A 76 -4.40 2.02 -11.51
C ALA A 76 -5.51 1.45 -10.59
N VAL A 77 -5.74 2.08 -9.43
CA VAL A 77 -6.85 1.74 -8.53
C VAL A 77 -8.20 1.98 -9.22
N CYS A 78 -8.39 3.14 -9.85
CA CYS A 78 -9.61 3.44 -10.59
C CYS A 78 -9.91 2.41 -11.68
N PHE A 79 -8.90 1.96 -12.45
CA PHE A 79 -9.08 0.90 -13.44
C PHE A 79 -9.39 -0.46 -12.81
N MET A 80 -8.78 -0.77 -11.67
CA MET A 80 -9.02 -2.04 -10.96
C MET A 80 -10.44 -2.17 -10.40
N PHE A 81 -11.03 -1.04 -9.98
CA PHE A 81 -12.39 -0.96 -9.47
C PHE A 81 -13.42 -0.50 -10.51
N TYR A 82 -12.96 -0.11 -11.71
CA TYR A 82 -13.87 0.18 -12.81
C TYR A 82 -14.60 -1.12 -13.17
N PRO A 83 -15.95 -1.12 -13.14
CA PRO A 83 -16.71 -2.33 -13.40
C PRO A 83 -16.54 -2.72 -14.87
N SER A 84 -15.58 -3.59 -15.15
CA SER A 84 -15.62 -4.39 -16.36
C SER A 84 -16.73 -5.40 -16.16
N LYS A 85 -17.86 -5.17 -16.84
CA LYS A 85 -18.89 -6.19 -17.04
C LYS A 85 -18.28 -7.51 -17.49
#